data_AF-A0A1F3WUI6-F1
#
_entry.id   AF-A0A1F3WUI6-F1
#
_cell.length_a   1.000
_cell.length_b   1.000
_cell.length_c   1.000
_cell.angle_alpha   90.00
_cell.angle_beta   90.00
_cell.angle_gamma   90.00
#
_symmetry.space_group_name_H-M   'P 1'
#
loop_
_entity.id
_entity.type
_entity.pdbx_description
1 polymer ?
#
loop_
_entity_poly.entity_id
_entity_poly.type
_entity_poly.pdbx_seq_one_letter_code
_entity_poly.pdbx_strand_id
1 'polypeptide(L)'
;MKKEISVLMDGELFEDEAEGLLNRIKRDSDAHKDWEIYHLIGDALRQPEHIHCDLSAKVRERMEEEPVVLAPRSHAVKQKMRTFALSAAASLVAVGVVSWMAAQIAPETFSQMTMQQTALRPASLQIKPGSSDYLMAHQEFSPSTDMSGGAVYIRTVAYGTDGK
;
A
#
# COMPACT_ATOMS: atom_id res chain seq x y z
N MET A 1 40.61 -8.01 -13.04
CA MET A 1 39.55 -6.97 -13.02
C MET A 1 39.52 -6.09 -14.27
N LYS A 2 40.56 -6.06 -15.12
CA LYS A 2 40.62 -5.24 -16.36
C LYS A 2 39.36 -5.29 -17.24
N LYS A 3 38.86 -6.49 -17.56
CA LYS A 3 37.61 -6.66 -18.33
C LYS A 3 36.41 -6.01 -17.63
N GLU A 4 36.24 -6.29 -16.34
CA GLU A 4 35.14 -5.73 -15.53
C GLU A 4 35.21 -4.20 -15.48
N ILE A 5 36.41 -3.63 -15.36
CA ILE A 5 36.64 -2.18 -15.40
C ILE A 5 36.19 -1.60 -16.75
N SER A 6 36.53 -2.24 -17.88
CA SER A 6 36.09 -1.81 -19.21
C SER A 6 34.56 -1.82 -19.32
N VAL A 7 33.93 -2.93 -18.95
CA VAL A 7 32.45 -3.06 -18.94
C VAL A 7 31.81 -1.97 -18.07
N LEU A 8 32.45 -1.61 -16.95
CA LEU A 8 31.95 -0.56 -16.05
C LEU A 8 32.04 0.82 -16.71
N MET A 9 33.16 1.09 -17.37
CA MET A 9 33.38 2.35 -18.09
C MET A 9 32.40 2.54 -19.26
N ASP A 10 32.03 1.44 -19.93
CA ASP A 10 31.06 1.45 -21.03
C ASP A 10 29.60 1.51 -20.53
N GLY A 11 29.38 1.42 -19.21
CA GLY A 11 28.04 1.48 -18.61
C GLY A 11 27.23 0.19 -18.80
N GLU A 12 27.89 -0.94 -19.06
CA GLU A 12 27.27 -2.23 -19.36
C GLU A 12 27.04 -3.11 -18.11
N LEU A 13 27.42 -2.64 -16.92
CA LEU A 13 27.23 -3.34 -15.63
C LEU A 13 25.90 -2.96 -14.97
N PHE A 14 25.28 -3.93 -14.29
CA PHE A 14 24.14 -3.67 -13.41
C PHE A 14 24.59 -2.87 -12.17
N GLU A 15 23.64 -2.13 -11.57
CA GLU A 15 23.94 -1.16 -10.50
C GLU A 15 24.56 -1.81 -9.25
N ASP A 16 24.07 -2.98 -8.86
CA ASP A 16 24.57 -3.77 -7.73
C ASP A 16 25.98 -4.33 -7.99
N GLU A 17 26.25 -4.79 -9.21
CA GLU A 17 27.57 -5.26 -9.62
C GLU A 17 28.57 -4.11 -9.70
N ALA A 18 28.13 -2.94 -10.20
CA ALA A 18 28.93 -1.73 -10.29
C ALA A 18 29.38 -1.23 -8.91
N GLU A 19 28.47 -1.16 -7.93
CA GLU A 19 28.83 -0.77 -6.56
C GLU A 19 29.85 -1.73 -5.94
N GLY A 20 29.66 -3.03 -6.11
CA GLY A 20 30.60 -4.05 -5.65
C GLY A 20 31.97 -3.90 -6.28
N LEU A 21 32.03 -3.68 -7.60
CA LEU A 21 33.26 -3.50 -8.34
C LEU A 21 33.99 -2.20 -7.96
N LEU A 22 33.29 -1.07 -7.85
CA LEU A 22 33.86 0.20 -7.40
C LEU A 22 34.50 0.07 -6.01
N ASN A 23 33.86 -0.66 -5.09
CA ASN A 23 34.40 -0.92 -3.77
C ASN A 23 35.66 -1.80 -3.80
N ARG A 24 35.80 -2.70 -4.78
CA ARG A 24 37.05 -3.47 -4.99
C ARG A 24 38.15 -2.57 -5.57
N ILE A 25 37.84 -1.77 -6.59
CA ILE A 25 38.80 -0.84 -7.23
C ILE A 25 39.38 0.14 -6.19
N LYS A 26 38.57 0.65 -5.25
CA LYS A 26 39.04 1.54 -4.17
C LYS A 26 40.07 0.91 -3.23
N ARG A 27 40.09 -0.41 -3.07
CA ARG A 27 40.94 -1.13 -2.11
C ARG A 27 42.20 -1.71 -2.74
N ASP A 28 42.14 -2.01 -4.04
CA ASP A 28 43.24 -2.59 -4.80
C ASP A 28 43.98 -1.50 -5.58
N SER A 29 45.24 -1.27 -5.21
CA SER A 29 46.07 -0.23 -5.83
C SER A 29 46.35 -0.47 -7.31
N ASP A 30 46.43 -1.73 -7.75
CA ASP A 30 46.73 -2.03 -9.15
C ASP A 30 45.46 -1.89 -10.01
N ALA A 31 44.30 -2.30 -9.48
CA ALA A 31 43.01 -2.03 -10.12
C ALA A 31 42.71 -0.52 -10.23
N HIS A 32 43.10 0.27 -9.22
CA HIS A 32 42.98 1.73 -9.25
C HIS A 32 43.85 2.34 -10.37
N LYS A 33 45.09 1.88 -10.54
CA LYS A 33 45.96 2.32 -11.64
C LYS A 33 45.39 1.94 -13.01
N ASP A 34 44.87 0.72 -13.17
CA ASP A 34 44.22 0.29 -14.41
C ASP A 34 43.03 1.21 -14.76
N TRP A 35 42.21 1.57 -13.75
CA TRP A 35 41.10 2.52 -13.90
C TRP A 35 41.56 3.90 -14.39
N GLU A 36 42.62 4.45 -13.78
CA GLU A 36 43.21 5.73 -14.19
C GLU A 36 43.75 5.69 -15.62
N ILE A 37 44.51 4.63 -15.97
CA ILE A 37 45.10 4.48 -17.30
C ILE A 37 44.03 4.39 -18.38
N TYR A 38 42.93 3.66 -18.13
CA TYR A 38 41.88 3.51 -19.13
C TYR A 38 41.15 4.82 -19.40
N HIS A 39 40.87 5.62 -18.36
CA HIS A 39 40.31 6.96 -18.55
C HIS A 39 41.30 7.87 -19.29
N LEU A 40 42.59 7.84 -18.93
CA LEU A 40 43.63 8.63 -19.60
C LEU A 40 43.74 8.29 -21.09
N ILE A 41 43.69 7.00 -21.47
CA ILE A 41 43.66 6.59 -22.89
C ILE A 41 42.43 7.19 -23.57
N GLY A 42 41.26 7.09 -22.94
CA GLY A 42 40.02 7.65 -23.47
C GLY A 42 40.06 9.16 -23.66
N ASP A 43 40.66 9.88 -22.70
CA ASP A 43 40.82 11.33 -22.74
C ASP A 43 41.84 11.74 -23.81
N ALA A 44 42.96 11.01 -23.94
CA ALA A 44 43.94 11.26 -24.99
C ALA A 44 43.38 11.04 -26.41
N LEU A 45 42.46 10.09 -26.58
CA LEU A 45 41.83 9.84 -27.88
C LEU A 45 40.74 10.85 -28.22
N ARG A 46 39.99 11.36 -27.23
CA ARG A 46 38.83 12.24 -27.47
C ARG A 46 39.12 13.72 -27.28
N GLN A 47 40.00 14.08 -26.35
CA GLN A 47 40.27 15.45 -25.90
C GLN A 47 41.75 15.66 -25.55
N PRO A 48 42.69 15.45 -26.49
CA PRO A 48 44.12 15.51 -26.22
C PRO A 48 44.61 16.88 -25.70
N GLU A 49 43.94 17.96 -26.07
CA GLU A 49 44.28 19.33 -25.64
C GLU A 49 43.94 19.62 -24.17
N HIS A 50 43.14 18.78 -23.51
CA HIS A 50 42.60 19.02 -22.16
C HIS A 50 43.12 18.02 -21.11
N ILE A 51 44.24 17.35 -21.38
CA ILE A 51 44.85 16.43 -20.42
C ILE A 51 45.55 17.22 -19.32
N HIS A 52 44.99 17.18 -18.11
CA HIS A 52 45.57 17.81 -16.94
C HIS A 52 46.15 16.77 -15.99
N CYS A 53 47.45 16.85 -15.73
CA CYS A 53 48.08 16.09 -14.66
C CYS A 53 47.55 16.58 -13.29
N ASP A 54 47.35 15.63 -12.37
CA ASP A 54 47.05 15.87 -10.95
C ASP A 54 45.70 16.55 -10.64
N LEU A 55 44.77 16.60 -11.60
CA LEU A 55 43.44 17.17 -11.36
C LEU A 55 42.72 16.47 -10.19
N SER A 56 42.72 15.13 -10.20
CA SER A 56 42.09 14.32 -9.13
C SER A 56 42.73 14.58 -7.75
N ALA A 57 44.04 14.80 -7.69
CA ALA A 57 44.75 15.13 -6.45
C ALA A 57 44.36 16.52 -5.94
N LYS A 58 44.32 17.53 -6.81
CA LYS A 58 43.90 18.90 -6.45
C LYS A 58 42.44 18.99 -6.05
N VAL A 59 41.57 18.20 -6.68
CA VAL A 59 40.15 18.11 -6.31
C VAL A 59 40.03 17.49 -4.92
N ARG A 60 40.73 16.37 -4.66
CA ARG A 60 40.72 15.72 -3.34
C ARG A 60 41.22 16.67 -2.23
N GLU A 61 42.33 17.36 -2.45
CA GLU A 61 42.88 18.33 -1.50
C GLU A 61 41.86 19.42 -1.16
N ARG A 62 41.22 20.03 -2.17
CA ARG A 62 40.17 21.05 -1.93
C ARG A 62 38.92 20.47 -1.26
N MET A 63 38.53 19.25 -1.59
CA MET A 63 37.39 18.58 -0.96
C MET A 63 37.64 18.30 0.53
N GLU A 64 38.90 18.04 0.93
CA GLU A 64 39.27 17.88 2.35
C GLU A 64 39.17 19.20 3.13
N GLU A 65 39.34 20.34 2.45
CA GLU A 65 39.17 21.68 3.03
C GLU A 65 37.70 22.13 3.10
N GLU A 66 36.79 21.46 2.40
CA GLU A 66 35.37 21.82 2.40
C GLU A 66 34.70 21.47 3.73
N PRO A 67 33.92 22.40 4.34
CA PRO A 67 33.19 22.10 5.56
C PRO A 67 32.13 21.04 5.26
N VAL A 68 32.12 19.95 6.04
CA VAL A 68 31.11 18.89 5.95
C VAL A 68 29.73 19.51 6.21
N VAL A 69 28.96 19.73 5.14
CA VAL A 69 27.58 20.19 5.23
C VAL A 69 26.76 19.04 5.82
N LEU A 70 26.57 19.06 7.14
CA LEU A 70 25.61 18.21 7.82
C LEU A 70 24.20 18.66 7.41
N ALA A 71 23.76 18.29 6.21
CA ALA A 71 22.36 18.40 5.85
C ALA A 71 21.58 17.51 6.84
N PRO A 72 20.70 18.07 7.70
CA PRO A 72 19.94 17.26 8.61
C PRO A 72 19.06 16.31 7.79
N ARG A 73 19.38 15.01 7.81
CA ARG A 73 18.51 13.96 7.27
C ARG A 73 17.24 13.98 8.13
N SER A 74 16.26 14.73 7.64
CA SER A 74 15.12 15.16 8.44
C SER A 74 14.29 13.96 8.90
N HIS A 75 14.01 13.93 10.20
CA HIS A 75 12.82 13.51 10.96
C HIS A 75 11.76 12.51 10.42
N ALA A 76 11.78 12.06 9.16
CA ALA A 76 10.78 11.20 8.54
C ALA A 76 10.60 9.87 9.29
N VAL A 77 11.68 9.28 9.81
CA VAL A 77 11.60 8.04 10.63
C VAL A 77 10.89 8.29 11.95
N LYS A 78 11.17 9.42 12.62
CA LYS A 78 10.52 9.80 13.89
C LYS A 78 9.03 10.11 13.69
N GLN A 79 8.66 10.68 12.54
CA GLN A 79 7.27 10.97 12.19
C GLN A 79 6.46 9.69 11.94
N LYS A 80 7.01 8.73 11.17
CA LYS A 80 6.36 7.42 10.93
C LYS A 80 6.16 6.61 12.22
N MET A 81 7.15 6.64 13.12
CA MET A 81 7.05 5.97 14.42
C MET A 81 5.98 6.61 15.33
N ARG A 82 5.86 7.95 15.34
CA ARG A 82 4.81 8.66 16.07
C ARG A 82 3.40 8.31 15.58
N THR A 83 3.18 8.26 14.27
CA THR A 83 1.86 7.91 13.71
C THR A 83 1.46 6.48 14.03
N PHE A 84 2.42 5.53 14.02
CA PHE A 84 2.15 4.14 14.40
C PHE A 84 1.81 4.02 15.90
N ALA A 85 2.57 4.68 16.78
CA ALA A 85 2.30 4.69 18.21
C ALA A 85 0.94 5.30 18.56
N LEU A 86 0.54 6.38 17.88
CA LEU A 86 -0.79 6.99 18.05
C LEU A 86 -1.92 6.04 17.64
N SER A 87 -1.75 5.31 16.53
CA SER A 87 -2.73 4.31 16.07
C SER A 87 -2.90 3.18 17.08
N ALA A 88 -1.80 2.62 17.58
CA ALA A 88 -1.82 1.55 18.58
C ALA A 88 -2.50 1.98 19.89
N ALA A 89 -2.20 3.19 20.38
CA ALA A 89 -2.85 3.74 21.57
C ALA A 89 -4.37 3.94 21.37
N ALA A 90 -4.78 4.46 20.20
CA ALA A 90 -6.19 4.64 19.88
C ALA A 90 -6.97 3.31 19.84
N SER A 91 -6.37 2.24 19.31
CA SER A 91 -7.00 0.91 19.30
C SER A 91 -7.27 0.38 20.70
N LEU A 92 -6.34 0.56 21.65
CA LEU A 92 -6.52 0.12 23.04
C LEU A 92 -7.63 0.91 23.75
N VAL A 93 -7.72 2.23 23.50
CA VAL A 93 -8.79 3.07 24.06
C VAL A 93 -10.15 2.66 23.52
N ALA A 94 -10.28 2.41 22.21
CA ALA A 94 -11.54 1.98 21.60
C ALA A 94 -12.05 0.66 22.18
N VAL A 95 -11.18 -0.35 22.34
CA VAL A 95 -11.53 -1.64 22.97
C VAL A 95 -11.97 -1.42 24.43
N GLY A 96 -11.28 -0.56 25.18
CA GLY A 96 -11.66 -0.22 26.55
C GLY A 96 -13.04 0.43 26.65
N VAL A 97 -13.35 1.39 25.78
CA VAL A 97 -14.66 2.07 25.74
C VAL A 97 -15.78 1.08 25.39
N VAL A 98 -15.58 0.22 24.39
CA VAL A 98 -16.58 -0.80 24.01
C VAL A 98 -16.79 -1.81 25.14
N SER A 99 -15.73 -2.28 25.79
CA SER A 99 -15.82 -3.20 26.93
C SER A 99 -16.54 -2.57 28.12
N TRP A 100 -16.32 -1.27 28.38
CA TRP A 100 -17.02 -0.54 29.44
C TRP A 100 -18.50 -0.37 29.12
N MET A 101 -18.85 0.01 27.89
CA MET A 101 -20.24 0.08 27.44
C MET A 101 -20.94 -1.28 27.54
N ALA A 102 -20.27 -2.37 27.17
CA ALA A 102 -20.82 -3.72 27.29
C ALA A 102 -21.10 -4.13 28.75
N ALA A 103 -20.26 -3.69 29.69
CA ALA A 103 -20.47 -3.95 31.11
C ALA A 103 -21.65 -3.16 31.72
N GLN A 104 -22.03 -2.03 31.10
CA GLN A 104 -23.19 -1.23 31.51
C GLN A 104 -24.51 -1.79 30.95
N ILE A 105 -24.44 -2.71 29.99
CA ILE A 105 -25.60 -3.51 29.56
C ILE A 105 -25.73 -4.62 30.59
N ALA A 106 -26.68 -4.48 31.52
CA ALA A 106 -27.01 -5.55 32.43
C ALA A 106 -27.25 -6.84 31.63
N PRO A 107 -26.78 -8.02 32.06
CA PRO A 107 -27.40 -9.25 31.63
C PRO A 107 -28.81 -9.18 32.19
N GLU A 108 -29.76 -8.69 31.38
CA GLU A 108 -31.15 -9.08 31.55
C GLU A 108 -31.08 -10.60 31.65
N THR A 109 -31.30 -11.11 32.85
CA THR A 109 -31.57 -12.51 33.07
C THR A 109 -32.67 -12.82 32.09
N PHE A 110 -32.31 -13.51 31.00
CA PHE A 110 -33.28 -14.15 30.14
C PHE A 110 -33.94 -15.20 31.03
N SER A 111 -34.91 -14.79 31.84
CA SER A 111 -36.00 -15.65 32.22
C SER A 111 -36.42 -16.30 30.92
N GLN A 112 -36.31 -17.63 30.87
CA GLN A 112 -37.04 -18.42 29.90
C GLN A 112 -38.51 -18.04 30.06
N MET A 113 -38.92 -17.01 29.32
CA MET A 113 -40.30 -16.86 28.93
C MET A 113 -40.51 -18.05 28.00
N THR A 114 -41.04 -19.11 28.62
CA THR A 114 -41.87 -20.13 28.01
C THR A 114 -42.38 -19.65 26.67
N MET A 115 -42.17 -20.48 25.64
CA MET A 115 -42.76 -20.35 24.30
C MET A 115 -44.25 -20.01 24.37
N GLN A 116 -44.59 -18.74 24.54
CA GLN A 116 -45.87 -18.19 24.19
C GLN A 116 -45.64 -17.63 22.79
N GLN A 117 -45.61 -18.53 21.81
CA GLN A 117 -45.88 -18.19 20.42
C GLN A 117 -47.29 -17.59 20.43
N THR A 118 -47.38 -16.28 20.66
CA THR A 118 -48.51 -15.51 20.16
C THR A 118 -48.38 -15.68 18.66
N ALA A 119 -49.27 -16.46 18.07
CA ALA A 119 -49.33 -16.66 16.64
C ALA A 119 -49.59 -15.28 16.00
N LEU A 120 -48.52 -14.55 15.71
CA LEU A 120 -48.52 -13.46 14.76
C LEU A 120 -48.81 -14.14 13.43
N ARG A 121 -50.11 -14.25 13.11
CA ARG A 121 -50.53 -14.52 11.74
C ARG A 121 -49.82 -13.49 10.88
N PRO A 122 -48.96 -13.89 9.92
CA PRO A 122 -48.52 -12.95 8.92
C PRO A 122 -49.79 -12.43 8.25
N ALA A 123 -50.02 -11.12 8.32
CA ALA A 123 -51.05 -10.50 7.53
C ALA A 123 -50.60 -10.62 6.07
N SER A 124 -51.02 -11.69 5.39
CA SER A 124 -50.89 -11.79 3.95
C SER A 124 -51.78 -10.71 3.36
N LEU A 125 -51.16 -9.59 2.99
CA LEU A 125 -51.77 -8.62 2.10
C LEU A 125 -52.06 -9.34 0.78
N GLN A 126 -53.31 -9.75 0.59
CA GLN A 126 -53.82 -10.23 -0.68
C GLN A 126 -53.74 -9.06 -1.67
N ILE A 127 -52.69 -9.06 -2.49
CA ILE A 127 -52.50 -8.05 -3.54
C ILE A 127 -53.67 -8.20 -4.52
N LYS A 128 -54.46 -7.13 -4.64
CA LYS A 128 -55.64 -7.10 -5.51
C LYS A 128 -55.20 -7.25 -6.97
N PRO A 129 -55.80 -8.15 -7.77
CA PRO A 129 -55.44 -8.32 -9.18
C PRO A 129 -55.80 -7.02 -9.92
N GLY A 130 -54.79 -6.22 -10.26
CA GLY A 130 -54.92 -4.89 -10.85
C GLY A 130 -53.93 -3.85 -10.33
N SER A 131 -53.30 -4.07 -9.17
CA SER A 131 -52.22 -3.19 -8.65
C SER A 131 -50.81 -3.67 -9.00
N SER A 132 -50.68 -4.54 -10.00
CA SER A 132 -49.45 -5.30 -10.31
C SER A 132 -48.37 -4.46 -10.99
N ASP A 133 -48.73 -3.51 -11.86
CA ASP A 133 -47.75 -2.81 -12.71
C ASP A 133 -46.86 -1.85 -11.93
N TYR A 134 -47.45 -1.05 -11.03
CA TYR A 134 -46.68 -0.11 -10.20
C TYR A 134 -45.73 -0.86 -9.25
N LEU A 135 -46.19 -1.97 -8.66
CA LEU A 135 -45.37 -2.78 -7.76
C LEU A 135 -44.23 -3.48 -8.51
N MET A 136 -44.48 -3.95 -9.74
CA MET A 136 -43.47 -4.58 -10.59
C MET A 136 -42.38 -3.58 -11.03
N ALA A 137 -42.75 -2.35 -11.36
CA ALA A 137 -41.79 -1.30 -11.71
C ALA A 137 -40.88 -0.89 -10.54
N HIS A 138 -41.37 -0.96 -9.30
CA HIS A 138 -40.64 -0.51 -8.11
C HIS A 138 -39.90 -1.62 -7.34
N GLN A 139 -40.02 -2.89 -7.76
CA GLN A 139 -39.44 -4.03 -7.07
C GLN A 139 -37.91 -4.15 -7.22
N GLU A 140 -37.33 -3.62 -8.30
CA GLU A 140 -35.87 -3.64 -8.54
C GLU A 140 -35.11 -2.72 -7.56
N PHE A 141 -35.77 -1.69 -7.02
CA PHE A 141 -35.15 -0.67 -6.17
C PHE A 141 -35.49 -0.80 -4.68
N SER A 142 -36.45 -1.65 -4.32
CA SER A 142 -36.72 -1.99 -2.92
C SER A 142 -37.13 -3.45 -2.80
N PRO A 143 -36.16 -4.38 -2.66
CA PRO A 143 -36.43 -5.76 -2.30
C PRO A 143 -37.16 -5.79 -0.96
N SER A 144 -38.36 -6.37 -0.92
CA SER A 144 -39.07 -6.63 0.33
C SER A 144 -38.25 -7.62 1.15
N THR A 145 -37.48 -7.10 2.10
CA THR A 145 -36.63 -7.88 2.98
C THR A 145 -37.50 -8.29 4.17
N ASP A 146 -38.06 -9.50 4.14
CA ASP A 146 -38.70 -10.04 5.34
C ASP A 146 -37.60 -10.41 6.33
N MET A 147 -37.59 -9.76 7.51
CA MET A 147 -36.52 -9.84 8.51
C MET A 147 -36.51 -11.17 9.29
N SER A 148 -36.88 -12.27 8.64
CA SER A 148 -36.82 -13.63 9.18
C SER A 148 -35.96 -14.54 8.30
N GLY A 149 -34.75 -14.09 7.97
CA GLY A 149 -33.59 -14.95 7.69
C GLY A 149 -33.71 -16.04 6.61
N GLY A 150 -34.66 -15.96 5.68
CA GLY A 150 -34.86 -16.99 4.65
C GLY A 150 -35.44 -16.44 3.35
N ALA A 151 -34.68 -16.61 2.25
CA ALA A 151 -34.99 -16.30 0.85
C ALA A 151 -35.17 -14.80 0.49
N VAL A 152 -34.06 -14.16 0.09
CA VAL A 152 -33.98 -12.72 -0.26
C VAL A 152 -34.46 -12.38 -1.69
N TYR A 153 -34.89 -13.36 -2.51
CA TYR A 153 -35.29 -13.09 -3.90
C TYR A 153 -36.50 -13.90 -4.35
N ILE A 154 -37.70 -13.48 -3.94
CA ILE A 154 -38.94 -13.94 -4.58
C ILE A 154 -39.33 -12.91 -5.65
N ARG A 155 -39.12 -13.26 -6.92
CA ARG A 155 -39.62 -12.48 -8.05
C ARG A 155 -41.10 -12.80 -8.24
N THR A 156 -41.98 -11.82 -8.07
CA THR A 156 -43.40 -11.98 -8.38
C THR A 156 -43.59 -12.00 -9.90
N VAL A 157 -44.15 -13.09 -10.43
CA VAL A 157 -44.57 -13.19 -11.84
C VAL A 157 -46.10 -13.26 -11.88
N ALA A 158 -46.75 -12.33 -12.56
CA ALA A 158 -48.18 -12.39 -12.83
C ALA A 158 -48.40 -13.05 -14.19
N TYR A 159 -49.24 -14.08 -14.25
CA TYR A 159 -49.75 -14.62 -15.51
C TYR A 159 -50.99 -13.81 -15.91
N GLY A 160 -50.94 -13.18 -17.09
CA GLY A 160 -52.14 -12.65 -17.73
C GLY A 160 -52.98 -13.83 -18.24
N THR A 161 -54.22 -13.94 -17.81
CA THR A 161 -55.18 -14.80 -18.50
C THR A 161 -55.59 -14.10 -19.78
N ASP A 162 -54.92 -14.40 -20.88
CA ASP A 162 -55.44 -14.09 -22.22
C ASP A 162 -56.66 -14.98 -22.46
N GLY A 163 -57.84 -14.43 -22.18
CA GLY A 163 -59.12 -15.03 -22.49
C GLY A 163 -60.00 -14.00 -23.20
N LYS A 164 -60.31 -14.27 -24.47
CA LYS A 164 -61.42 -13.66 -25.21
C LYS A 164 -62.74 -13.83 -24.47
#